data_AF-A0A519NJV9-F1
#
_entry.id   AF-A0A519NJV9-F1
#
_cell.length_a   1.000
_cell.length_b   1.000
_cell.length_c   1.000
_cell.angle_alpha   90.00
_cell.angle_beta   90.00
_cell.angle_gamma   90.00
#
_symmetry.space_group_name_H-M   'P 1'
#
loop_
_entity.id
_entity.type
_entity.pdbx_description
1 polymer ?
#
loop_
_entity_poly.entity_id
_entity_poly.type
_entity_poly.pdbx_seq_one_letter_code
_entity_poly.pdbx_strand_id
1 'polypeptide(L)'
;MKIIGALLLVCSGLLLTYGYEDVLDYFNSPPEKLQSAIQLDTSSTLKTNIETSNLKIHHVDIKYRSKAAHDFLNKYQPKFKTVENGEVWLEIEVLDLPDKHNPGIITQTSVFDLKSNNKISEFGETYYFRDFKKVSRK
;
A
#
# COMPACT_ATOMS: atom_id res chain seq x y z
N MET A 1 21.01 29.47 -35.47
CA MET A 1 21.36 28.82 -34.17
C MET A 1 20.31 28.98 -33.05
N LYS A 2 19.13 29.59 -33.25
CA LYS A 2 18.11 29.72 -32.17
C LYS A 2 17.08 28.57 -32.12
N ILE A 3 16.96 27.79 -33.20
CA ILE A 3 15.94 26.74 -33.35
C ILE A 3 16.31 25.47 -32.56
N ILE A 4 17.61 25.15 -32.46
CA ILE A 4 18.11 23.97 -31.75
C ILE A 4 17.92 24.10 -30.23
N GLY A 5 18.07 25.31 -29.68
CA GLY A 5 17.86 25.57 -28.25
C GLY A 5 16.40 25.43 -27.82
N ALA A 6 15.45 25.84 -28.67
CA ALA A 6 14.03 25.64 -28.42
C ALA A 6 13.64 24.15 -28.52
N LEU A 7 14.22 23.42 -29.47
CA LEU A 7 14.00 21.98 -29.62
C LEU A 7 14.52 21.18 -28.41
N LEU A 8 15.70 21.53 -27.91
CA LEU A 8 16.26 20.91 -26.70
C LEU A 8 15.41 21.18 -25.46
N LEU A 9 14.89 22.41 -25.30
CA LEU A 9 13.99 22.76 -24.20
C LEU A 9 12.67 21.96 -24.25
N VAL A 10 12.10 21.80 -25.44
CA VAL A 10 10.89 20.97 -25.65
C VAL A 10 11.19 19.49 -25.40
N CYS A 11 12.34 18.97 -25.83
CA CYS A 11 12.77 17.60 -25.53
C CYS A 11 13.02 17.38 -24.04
N SER A 12 13.62 18.32 -23.32
CA SER A 12 13.77 18.22 -21.86
C SER A 12 12.43 18.36 -21.13
N GLY A 13 11.49 19.17 -21.64
CA GLY A 13 10.12 19.22 -21.15
C GLY A 13 9.37 17.90 -21.35
N LEU A 14 9.52 17.26 -22.52
CA LEU A 14 8.93 15.96 -22.84
C LEU A 14 9.57 14.80 -22.06
N LEU A 15 10.88 14.85 -21.80
CA LEU A 15 11.57 13.86 -20.97
C LEU A 15 11.17 13.98 -19.50
N LEU A 16 10.86 15.20 -19.02
CA LEU A 16 10.29 15.40 -17.70
C LEU A 16 8.88 14.80 -17.62
N THR A 17 8.04 14.92 -18.66
CA THR A 17 6.68 14.35 -18.63
C THR A 17 6.66 12.82 -18.57
N TYR A 18 7.61 12.13 -19.21
CA TYR A 18 7.65 10.66 -19.25
C TYR A 18 8.04 10.00 -17.93
N GLY A 19 8.68 10.73 -17.00
CA GLY A 19 8.94 10.27 -15.63
C GLY A 19 8.02 10.92 -14.57
N TYR A 20 7.22 11.92 -14.95
CA TYR A 20 6.38 12.67 -14.01
C TYR A 20 4.99 12.06 -13.80
N GLU A 21 4.44 11.29 -14.74
CA GLU A 21 3.10 10.71 -14.54
C GLU A 21 3.07 9.79 -13.31
N ASP A 22 4.11 8.97 -13.11
CA ASP A 22 4.24 8.09 -11.94
C ASP A 22 4.35 8.89 -10.62
N VAL A 23 5.10 10.00 -10.65
CA VAL A 23 5.28 10.89 -9.50
C VAL A 23 3.99 11.65 -9.18
N LEU A 24 3.28 12.13 -10.21
CA LEU A 24 2.00 12.82 -10.06
C LEU A 24 0.91 11.89 -9.54
N ASP A 25 0.86 10.65 -10.01
CA ASP A 25 -0.08 9.65 -9.51
C ASP A 25 0.21 9.32 -8.04
N TYR A 26 1.49 9.19 -7.68
CA TYR A 26 1.92 9.06 -6.29
C TYR A 26 1.52 10.26 -5.42
N PHE A 27 1.71 11.50 -5.88
CA PHE A 27 1.33 12.71 -5.12
C PHE A 27 -0.18 12.97 -5.04
N ASN A 28 -0.94 12.53 -6.05
CA ASN A 28 -2.39 12.79 -6.13
C ASN A 28 -3.24 11.67 -5.51
N SER A 29 -2.63 10.57 -5.09
CA SER A 29 -3.33 9.50 -4.40
C SER A 29 -3.51 9.86 -2.92
N PRO A 30 -4.75 9.97 -2.41
CA PRO A 30 -5.04 10.29 -1.03
C PRO A 30 -4.66 9.09 -0.14
N PRO A 31 -3.65 9.23 0.73
CA PRO A 31 -3.14 8.13 1.55
C PRO A 31 -4.17 7.55 2.52
N GLU A 32 -5.17 8.34 2.93
CA GLU A 32 -6.28 7.91 3.77
C GLU A 32 -7.13 6.82 3.09
N LYS A 33 -7.29 6.89 1.76
CA LYS A 33 -8.06 5.88 1.02
C LYS A 33 -7.32 4.56 0.91
N LEU A 34 -6.01 4.62 0.64
CA LEU A 34 -5.18 3.41 0.59
C LEU A 34 -5.09 2.75 1.97
N GLN A 35 -4.91 3.55 3.02
CA GLN A 35 -4.98 3.07 4.40
C GLN A 35 -6.30 2.33 4.67
N SER A 36 -7.43 2.93 4.29
CA SER A 36 -8.75 2.34 4.49
C SER A 36 -8.94 1.06 3.69
N ALA A 37 -8.42 1.01 2.46
CA ALA A 37 -8.45 -0.19 1.62
C ALA A 37 -7.65 -1.34 2.24
N ILE A 38 -6.38 -1.11 2.59
CA ILE A 38 -5.54 -2.12 3.27
C ILE A 38 -6.23 -2.65 4.52
N GLN A 39 -6.79 -1.76 5.33
CA GLN A 39 -7.50 -2.14 6.56
C GLN A 39 -8.73 -3.00 6.27
N LEU A 40 -9.55 -2.61 5.29
CA LEU A 40 -10.79 -3.29 4.92
C LEU A 40 -10.50 -4.66 4.33
N ASP A 41 -9.57 -4.74 3.38
CA ASP A 41 -9.25 -5.96 2.66
C ASP A 41 -8.60 -6.96 3.60
N THR A 42 -7.61 -6.53 4.39
CA THR A 42 -6.99 -7.40 5.42
C THR A 42 -8.04 -7.93 6.39
N SER A 43 -8.95 -7.09 6.88
CA SER A 43 -10.01 -7.51 7.80
C SER A 43 -11.02 -8.46 7.16
N SER A 44 -11.29 -8.30 5.86
CA SER A 44 -12.21 -9.14 5.10
C SER A 44 -11.58 -10.49 4.80
N THR A 45 -10.35 -10.49 4.30
CA THR A 45 -9.58 -11.69 3.99
C THR A 45 -9.32 -12.54 5.23
N LEU A 46 -9.04 -11.93 6.39
CA LEU A 46 -8.95 -12.65 7.68
C LEU A 46 -10.24 -13.41 8.03
N LYS A 47 -11.41 -12.81 7.79
CA LYS A 47 -12.70 -13.44 8.09
C LYS A 47 -13.03 -14.58 7.13
N THR A 48 -12.58 -14.47 5.89
CA THR A 48 -12.86 -15.47 4.85
C THR A 48 -11.89 -16.64 4.88
N ASN A 49 -10.60 -16.39 5.08
CA ASN A 49 -9.56 -17.40 4.91
C ASN A 49 -9.26 -18.21 6.19
N ILE A 50 -9.78 -17.79 7.34
CA ILE A 50 -9.59 -18.54 8.57
C ILE A 50 -10.97 -18.95 9.08
N GLU A 51 -11.22 -20.27 9.08
CA GLU A 51 -12.52 -20.91 9.38
C GLU A 51 -13.11 -20.54 10.76
N THR A 52 -12.38 -19.80 11.57
CA THR A 52 -12.82 -19.20 12.84
C THR A 52 -13.31 -17.78 12.60
N SER A 53 -14.61 -17.63 12.36
CA SER A 53 -15.33 -16.37 12.15
C SER A 53 -15.21 -15.31 13.27
N ASN A 54 -14.46 -15.59 14.34
CA ASN A 54 -14.30 -14.76 15.53
C ASN A 54 -12.83 -14.57 15.97
N LEU A 55 -11.87 -14.62 15.04
CA LEU A 55 -10.47 -14.33 15.41
C LEU A 55 -10.33 -12.93 16.00
N LYS A 56 -9.75 -12.90 17.20
CA LYS A 56 -9.43 -11.69 17.93
C LYS A 56 -7.96 -11.35 17.70
N ILE A 57 -7.70 -10.18 17.13
CA ILE A 57 -6.34 -9.71 16.89
C ILE A 57 -5.78 -9.15 18.20
N HIS A 58 -4.66 -9.68 18.67
CA HIS A 58 -3.95 -9.18 19.84
C HIS A 58 -3.15 -7.92 19.49
N HIS A 59 -2.34 -7.99 18.43
CA HIS A 59 -1.53 -6.88 17.95
C HIS A 59 -1.25 -7.01 16.45
N VAL A 60 -0.83 -5.91 15.84
CA VAL A 60 -0.45 -5.83 14.43
C VAL A 60 0.89 -5.12 14.34
N ASP A 61 1.85 -5.75 13.67
CA ASP A 61 3.13 -5.15 13.30
C ASP A 61 3.11 -4.81 11.80
N ILE A 62 3.40 -3.55 11.46
CA ILE A 62 3.42 -3.08 10.07
C ILE A 62 4.85 -2.71 9.69
N LYS A 63 5.41 -3.45 8.72
CA LYS A 63 6.79 -3.29 8.27
C LYS A 63 6.84 -2.69 6.88
N TYR A 64 7.36 -1.48 6.76
CA TYR A 64 7.59 -0.85 5.46
C TYR A 64 8.94 -1.28 4.91
N ARG A 65 8.94 -2.11 3.85
CA ARG A 65 10.15 -2.46 3.08
C ARG A 65 10.35 -1.55 1.87
N SER A 66 9.32 -0.78 1.54
CA SER A 66 9.33 0.21 0.48
C SER A 66 9.49 1.62 1.03
N LYS A 67 10.35 2.41 0.39
CA LYS A 67 10.48 3.84 0.69
C LYS A 67 9.22 4.60 0.29
N ALA A 68 8.63 4.28 -0.87
CA ALA A 68 7.41 4.93 -1.34
C ALA A 68 6.22 4.61 -0.40
N ALA A 69 6.07 3.35 0.00
CA ALA A 69 5.06 2.92 0.95
C ALA A 69 5.26 3.57 2.32
N HIS A 70 6.50 3.64 2.81
CA HIS A 70 6.80 4.36 4.04
C HIS A 70 6.39 5.83 3.89
N ASP A 71 6.84 6.53 2.85
CA ASP A 71 6.56 7.95 2.66
C ASP A 71 5.05 8.23 2.51
N PHE A 72 4.30 7.29 1.93
CA PHE A 72 2.86 7.38 1.72
C PHE A 72 2.03 7.03 2.96
N LEU A 73 2.38 5.95 3.67
CA LEU A 73 1.58 5.39 4.77
C LEU A 73 2.10 5.74 6.17
N ASN A 74 3.31 6.28 6.33
CA ASN A 74 3.85 6.60 7.66
C ASN A 74 2.99 7.62 8.42
N LYS A 75 2.32 8.55 7.71
CA LYS A 75 1.34 9.47 8.31
C LYS A 75 -0.06 8.85 8.47
N TYR A 76 -0.36 7.79 7.73
CA TYR A 76 -1.69 7.18 7.60
C TYR A 76 -1.58 5.67 7.68
N GLN A 77 -1.11 5.18 8.83
CA GLN A 77 -0.96 3.74 9.04
C GLN A 77 -2.33 3.07 9.17
N PRO A 78 -2.57 1.91 8.53
CA PRO A 78 -3.76 1.10 8.75
C PRO A 78 -3.98 0.81 10.24
N LYS A 79 -5.21 1.01 10.73
CA LYS A 79 -5.55 0.82 12.14
C LYS A 79 -6.48 -0.36 12.30
N PHE A 80 -6.02 -1.39 13.00
CA PHE A 80 -6.81 -2.58 13.26
C PHE A 80 -7.39 -2.54 14.67
N LYS A 81 -8.60 -3.08 14.83
CA LYS A 81 -9.17 -3.26 16.17
C LYS A 81 -8.46 -4.42 16.85
N THR A 82 -7.72 -4.12 17.91
CA THR A 82 -7.02 -5.09 18.73
C THR A 82 -7.70 -5.28 20.09
N VAL A 83 -7.46 -6.41 20.73
CA VAL A 83 -7.92 -6.73 22.10
C VAL A 83 -6.82 -7.45 22.86
N GLU A 84 -6.64 -7.15 24.14
CA GLU A 84 -5.56 -7.73 24.97
C GLU A 84 -5.62 -9.26 25.02
N ASN A 85 -6.82 -9.84 25.01
CA ASN A 85 -7.02 -11.31 24.99
C ASN A 85 -7.20 -11.83 23.56
N GLY A 86 -6.44 -11.29 22.60
CA GLY A 86 -6.44 -11.77 21.22
C GLY A 86 -5.72 -13.11 21.07
N GLU A 87 -6.11 -13.88 20.07
CA GLU A 87 -5.60 -15.23 19.80
C GLU A 87 -4.49 -15.23 18.74
N VAL A 88 -4.48 -14.19 17.88
CA VAL A 88 -3.53 -14.06 16.78
C VAL A 88 -2.82 -12.72 16.80
N TRP A 89 -1.64 -12.69 16.20
CA TRP A 89 -0.99 -11.46 15.83
C TRP A 89 -0.72 -11.41 14.33
N LEU A 90 -0.70 -10.20 13.78
CA LEU A 90 -0.54 -9.97 12.36
C LEU A 90 0.80 -9.30 12.09
N GLU A 91 1.50 -9.76 11.07
CA GLU A 91 2.61 -9.04 10.45
C GLU A 91 2.17 -8.61 9.05
N ILE A 92 2.21 -7.31 8.77
CA ILE A 92 1.86 -6.76 7.46
C ILE A 92 3.11 -6.10 6.88
N GLU A 93 3.73 -6.77 5.91
CA GLU A 93 4.85 -6.20 5.15
C GLU A 93 4.32 -5.42 3.96
N VAL A 94 4.77 -4.17 3.81
CA VAL A 94 4.41 -3.31 2.68
C VAL A 94 5.62 -3.14 1.77
N LEU A 95 5.49 -3.65 0.55
CA LEU A 95 6.54 -3.76 -0.46
C LEU A 95 6.26 -2.83 -1.64
N ASP A 96 7.31 -2.48 -2.38
CA ASP A 96 7.19 -1.76 -3.65
C ASP A 96 6.68 -2.75 -4.71
N LEU A 97 5.71 -2.34 -5.51
CA LEU A 97 5.39 -3.06 -6.73
C LEU A 97 6.41 -2.66 -7.81
N PRO A 98 7.23 -3.59 -8.34
CA PRO A 98 8.26 -3.26 -9.34
C PRO A 98 7.67 -3.13 -10.76
N ASP A 99 6.57 -2.40 -10.91
CA ASP A 99 5.94 -2.09 -12.20
C ASP A 99 6.15 -0.61 -12.54
N LYS A 100 6.86 -0.35 -13.65
CA LYS A 100 7.17 1.00 -14.15
C LYS A 100 6.00 1.67 -14.86
N HIS A 101 4.98 0.92 -15.25
CA HIS A 101 3.82 1.44 -15.97
C HIS A 101 2.60 1.62 -15.06
N ASN A 102 2.52 0.83 -13.99
CA ASN A 102 1.46 0.92 -13.00
C ASN A 102 2.08 0.88 -11.60
N PRO A 103 2.65 2.00 -11.11
CA PRO A 103 3.24 2.03 -9.79
C PRO A 103 2.20 1.74 -8.71
N GLY A 104 2.65 1.10 -7.64
CA GLY A 104 1.80 0.67 -6.55
C GLY A 104 2.57 0.04 -5.41
N ILE A 105 1.85 -0.59 -4.50
CA ILE A 105 2.42 -1.36 -3.40
C ILE A 105 1.80 -2.74 -3.34
N ILE A 106 2.53 -3.68 -2.74
CA ILE A 106 2.02 -4.99 -2.36
C ILE A 106 2.01 -5.05 -0.84
N THR A 107 0.93 -5.55 -0.26
CA THR A 107 0.92 -5.95 1.15
C THR A 107 1.00 -7.46 1.25
N GLN A 108 1.88 -7.98 2.08
CA GLN A 108 1.91 -9.38 2.48
C GLN A 108 1.57 -9.48 3.96
N THR A 109 0.46 -10.12 4.27
CA THR A 109 -0.03 -10.31 5.63
C THR A 109 0.24 -11.74 6.07
N SER A 110 1.04 -11.91 7.11
CA SER A 110 1.22 -13.16 7.82
C SER A 110 0.39 -13.16 9.10
N VAL A 111 -0.31 -14.27 9.35
CA VAL A 111 -1.13 -14.47 10.55
C VAL A 111 -0.48 -15.52 11.41
N PHE A 112 -0.22 -15.18 12.66
CA PHE A 112 0.44 -16.06 13.61
C PHE A 112 -0.48 -16.37 14.78
N ASP A 113 -0.52 -17.64 15.17
CA ASP A 113 -1.16 -18.06 16.42
C ASP A 113 -0.30 -17.59 17.59
N LEU A 114 -0.88 -16.84 18.53
CA LEU A 114 -0.13 -16.20 19.61
C LEU A 114 0.44 -17.22 20.60
N LYS A 115 -0.23 -18.37 20.78
CA LYS A 115 0.16 -19.39 21.76
C LYS A 115 1.36 -20.21 21.28
N SER A 116 1.35 -20.61 20.01
CA SER A 116 2.39 -21.46 19.42
C SER A 116 3.45 -20.67 18.65
N ASN A 117 3.18 -19.39 18.36
CA ASN A 117 4.00 -18.52 17.50
C ASN A 117 4.21 -19.09 16.09
N ASN A 118 3.35 -20.00 15.64
CA ASN A 118 3.40 -20.56 14.31
C ASN A 118 2.59 -19.69 13.34
N LYS A 119 3.09 -19.54 12.10
CA LYS A 119 2.32 -18.94 11.02
C LYS A 119 1.19 -19.90 10.63
N ILE A 120 -0.05 -19.44 10.72
CA ILE A 120 -1.25 -20.22 10.41
C ILE A 120 -1.90 -19.81 9.09
N SER A 121 -1.58 -18.62 8.58
CA SER A 121 -2.06 -18.15 7.28
C SER A 121 -1.14 -17.08 6.71
N GLU A 122 -1.17 -16.92 5.39
CA GLU A 122 -0.51 -15.84 4.67
C GLU A 122 -1.35 -15.47 3.45
N PHE A 123 -1.49 -14.18 3.18
CA PHE A 123 -2.15 -13.67 1.99
C PHE A 123 -1.54 -12.34 1.57
N GLY A 124 -1.70 -11.99 0.30
CA GLY A 124 -1.19 -10.73 -0.22
C GLY A 124 -2.20 -10.03 -1.11
N GLU A 125 -2.11 -8.70 -1.12
CA GLU A 125 -2.96 -7.81 -1.92
C GLU A 125 -2.08 -6.81 -2.67
N THR A 126 -2.53 -6.38 -3.84
CA THR A 126 -1.82 -5.40 -4.68
C THR A 126 -2.67 -4.16 -4.85
N TYR A 127 -2.06 -2.99 -4.63
CA TYR A 127 -2.71 -1.69 -4.69
C TYR A 127 -1.99 -0.79 -5.69
N TYR A 128 -2.64 -0.50 -6.81
CA TYR A 128 -2.11 0.46 -7.78
C TYR A 128 -2.45 1.88 -7.36
N PHE A 129 -1.49 2.80 -7.39
CA PHE A 129 -1.75 4.18 -6.95
C PHE A 129 -2.84 4.85 -7.79
N ARG A 130 -2.93 4.52 -9.08
CA ARG A 130 -3.95 5.07 -9.99
C ARG A 130 -5.40 4.84 -9.52
N ASP A 131 -5.66 3.78 -8.77
CA ASP A 131 -7.00 3.41 -8.32
C ASP A 131 -7.50 4.34 -7.20
N PHE A 132 -6.58 5.10 -6.59
CA PHE A 132 -6.88 5.97 -5.47
C PHE A 132 -7.00 7.44 -5.87
N LYS A 133 -6.65 7.83 -7.10
CA LYS A 133 -6.58 9.23 -7.58
C LYS A 133 -7.72 10.09 -7.02
N LYS A 134 -7.36 11.26 -6.49
CA LYS A 134 -8.33 12.25 -6.00
C LYS A 134 -9.24 12.64 -7.17
N VAL A 135 -10.52 12.25 -7.11
CA VAL A 135 -11.52 12.73 -8.07
C VAL A 135 -11.58 14.24 -7.92
N SER A 136 -10.99 14.96 -8.87
CA SER A 136 -11.19 16.40 -9.02
C SER A 136 -12.68 16.61 -9.28
N ARG A 137 -13.41 17.09 -8.27
CA ARG A 137 -14.76 17.61 -8.49
C ARG A 137 -14.63 18.74 -9.51
N LYS A 138 -15.15 18.52 -10.72
CA LYS A 138 -15.49 19.59 -11.65
C LYS A 138 -16.57 20.46 -11.04
#